data_AF-A0A8H8N954-F1
#
_entry.id   AF-A0A8H8N954-F1
#
_cell.length_a   1.000
_cell.length_b   1.000
_cell.length_c   1.000
_cell.angle_alpha   90.00
_cell.angle_beta   90.00
_cell.angle_gamma   90.00
#
_symmetry.space_group_name_H-M   'P 1'
#
loop_
_entity.id
_entity.type
_entity.pdbx_description
1 polymer ?
#
loop_
_entity_poly.entity_id
_entity_poly.type
_entity_poly.pdbx_seq_one_letter_code
_entity_poly.pdbx_strand_id
1 'polypeptide(L)'
;MSLRAFSRALPRAGVAPASRRCLIQTRLASSDSHHDHHDSHAEQEVYPAEGFSLAFWRRTIVIVGAAAAFYQFAPSSESTAEKINALTEALTLSPERTKKISDQHLLLAKQQADSRILTDGATMPVMRRLRNPG
;
A
#
# COMPACT_ATOMS: atom_id res chain seq x y z
N MET A 1 58.52 11.25 -36.54
CA MET A 1 57.57 10.14 -36.29
C MET A 1 57.60 9.84 -34.80
N SER A 2 56.50 10.12 -34.08
CA SER A 2 56.40 9.88 -32.64
C SER A 2 55.01 9.32 -32.34
N LEU A 3 54.97 8.07 -31.87
CA LEU A 3 53.74 7.31 -31.64
C LEU A 3 53.20 7.64 -30.25
N ARG A 4 52.02 8.28 -30.21
CA ARG A 4 51.23 8.48 -29.00
C ARG A 4 50.61 7.15 -28.56
N ALA A 5 51.07 6.61 -27.44
CA ALA A 5 50.40 5.51 -26.75
C ALA A 5 49.17 6.05 -26.01
N PHE A 6 47.97 5.68 -26.48
CA PHE A 6 46.72 5.94 -25.78
C PHE A 6 46.45 4.78 -24.80
N SER A 7 46.74 5.00 -23.52
CA SER A 7 46.32 4.11 -22.44
C SER A 7 44.81 4.19 -22.25
N ARG A 8 44.07 3.20 -22.79
CA ARG A 8 42.66 2.97 -22.51
C ARG A 8 42.51 2.45 -21.07
N ALA A 9 42.08 3.31 -20.15
CA ALA A 9 41.54 2.88 -18.87
C ALA A 9 40.09 2.41 -19.07
N LEU A 10 39.82 1.14 -18.79
CA LEU A 10 38.45 0.58 -18.76
C LEU A 10 37.78 0.97 -17.44
N PRO A 11 36.56 1.52 -17.43
CA PRO A 11 35.81 1.71 -16.20
C PRO A 11 35.33 0.34 -15.67
N ARG A 12 35.78 0.01 -14.46
CA ARG A 12 35.27 -1.12 -13.68
C ARG A 12 33.81 -0.85 -13.37
N ALA A 13 32.91 -1.58 -14.02
CA ALA A 13 31.47 -1.56 -13.75
C ALA A 13 31.21 -2.01 -12.31
N GLY A 14 30.96 -1.05 -11.43
CA GLY A 14 30.46 -1.30 -10.08
C GLY A 14 29.00 -1.71 -10.16
N VAL A 15 28.69 -2.90 -9.65
CA VAL A 15 27.33 -3.41 -9.47
C VAL A 15 26.61 -2.47 -8.50
N ALA A 16 25.63 -1.72 -9.01
CA ALA A 16 24.74 -0.92 -8.17
C ALA A 16 23.86 -1.85 -7.33
N PRO A 17 23.73 -1.66 -6.00
CA PRO A 17 22.77 -2.39 -5.22
C PRO A 17 21.36 -1.93 -5.59
N ALA A 18 20.54 -2.86 -6.09
CA ALA A 18 19.12 -2.65 -6.29
C ALA A 18 18.48 -2.23 -4.96
N SER A 19 18.04 -0.97 -4.90
CA SER A 19 17.25 -0.42 -3.80
C SER A 19 15.95 -1.22 -3.66
N ARG A 20 15.94 -2.15 -2.71
CA ARG A 20 14.75 -2.92 -2.33
C ARG A 20 13.72 -1.94 -1.80
N ARG A 21 12.66 -1.69 -2.57
CA ARG A 21 11.48 -0.98 -2.09
C ARG A 21 10.88 -1.79 -0.95
N CYS A 22 11.06 -1.31 0.28
CA CYS A 22 10.36 -1.83 1.45
C CYS A 22 8.86 -1.63 1.20
N LEU A 23 8.14 -2.71 0.95
CA LEU A 23 6.68 -2.68 0.94
C LEU A 23 6.23 -2.42 2.37
N ILE A 24 5.77 -1.21 2.64
CA ILE A 24 5.14 -0.84 3.90
C ILE A 24 3.85 -1.66 4.00
N GLN A 25 3.92 -2.75 4.75
CA GLN A 25 2.78 -3.58 5.09
C GLN A 25 1.96 -2.84 6.16
N THR A 26 0.90 -2.15 5.74
CA THR A 26 -0.09 -1.59 6.67
C THR A 26 -0.94 -2.73 7.23
N ARG A 27 -0.59 -3.25 8.41
CA ARG A 27 -1.53 -4.05 9.21
C ARG A 27 -2.56 -3.08 9.80
N LEU A 28 -3.78 -3.09 9.28
CA LEU A 28 -4.94 -2.64 10.03
C LEU A 28 -5.15 -3.66 11.16
N ALA A 29 -4.51 -3.41 12.30
CA ALA A 29 -4.79 -4.12 13.53
C ALA A 29 -6.08 -3.55 14.10
N SER A 30 -7.19 -4.26 13.93
CA SER A 30 -8.37 -4.12 14.78
C SER A 30 -7.97 -4.52 16.20
N SER A 31 -7.68 -3.54 17.05
CA SER A 31 -7.46 -3.77 18.47
C SER A 31 -8.82 -3.87 19.14
N ASP A 32 -9.30 -5.10 19.31
CA ASP A 32 -10.28 -5.43 20.33
C ASP A 32 -9.53 -5.57 21.65
N SER A 33 -9.80 -4.67 22.58
CA SER A 33 -9.23 -4.69 23.93
C SER A 33 -10.30 -4.35 24.94
N HIS A 34 -11.14 -5.34 25.23
CA HIS A 34 -11.81 -5.45 26.52
C HIS A 34 -10.82 -6.03 27.53
N HIS A 35 -10.32 -5.20 28.45
CA HIS A 35 -9.85 -5.66 29.76
C HIS A 35 -10.13 -4.60 30.82
N ASP A 36 -10.95 -5.01 31.78
CA ASP A 36 -11.08 -4.46 33.12
C ASP A 36 -9.72 -4.05 33.69
N HIS A 37 -9.63 -2.84 34.26
CA HIS A 37 -8.79 -2.47 35.40
C HIS A 37 -9.03 -0.99 35.74
N HIS A 38 -10.10 -0.69 36.48
CA HIS A 38 -10.22 0.61 37.16
C HIS A 38 -9.58 0.50 38.54
N ASP A 39 -8.25 0.49 38.55
CA ASP A 39 -7.45 0.68 39.76
C ASP A 39 -7.27 2.18 40.00
N SER A 40 -7.75 2.65 41.14
CA SER A 40 -7.76 4.04 41.56
C SER A 40 -6.35 4.48 41.99
N HIS A 41 -5.53 4.89 41.03
CA HIS A 41 -4.33 5.66 41.30
C HIS A 41 -4.60 7.13 40.97
N ALA A 42 -4.70 7.95 42.02
CA ALA A 42 -4.58 9.39 41.95
C ALA A 42 -3.16 9.75 41.50
N GLU A 43 -2.90 9.60 40.20
CA GLU A 43 -1.68 10.07 39.59
C GLU A 43 -1.81 11.58 39.39
N GLN A 44 -0.82 12.30 39.88
CA GLN A 44 -0.67 13.73 39.72
C GLN A 44 -0.81 14.10 38.24
N GLU A 45 -1.94 14.72 37.88
CA GLU A 45 -2.26 15.11 36.50
C GLU A 45 -1.27 16.19 36.05
N VAL A 46 -0.12 15.77 35.51
CA VAL A 46 0.82 16.64 34.83
C VAL A 46 0.20 16.95 33.47
N TYR A 47 -0.55 18.05 33.42
CA TYR A 47 -1.10 18.57 32.18
C TYR A 47 0.04 18.92 31.23
N PRO A 48 0.09 18.35 30.02
CA PRO A 48 1.08 18.75 29.03
C PRO A 48 0.86 20.22 28.70
N ALA A 49 1.95 20.97 28.52
CA ALA A 49 1.86 22.39 28.21
C ALA A 49 1.04 22.61 26.93
N GLU A 50 -0.16 23.15 27.08
CA GLU A 50 -1.03 23.48 25.95
C GLU A 50 -0.44 24.67 25.19
N GLY A 51 0.22 24.39 24.07
CA GLY A 51 0.80 25.39 23.20
C GLY A 51 0.08 25.48 21.85
N PHE A 52 0.10 26.65 21.23
CA PHE A 52 -0.36 26.85 19.85
C PHE A 52 0.47 26.08 18.80
N SER A 53 1.47 25.32 19.22
CA SER A 53 2.29 24.43 18.37
C SER A 53 1.78 22.98 18.33
N LEU A 54 0.69 22.65 19.02
CA LEU A 54 0.06 21.33 18.96
C LEU A 54 -0.23 20.92 17.51
N ALA A 55 -0.13 19.62 17.23
CA ALA A 55 -0.33 19.06 15.89
C ALA A 55 -1.68 19.46 15.27
N PHE A 56 -2.68 19.75 16.10
CA PHE A 56 -3.96 20.31 15.71
C PHE A 56 -3.81 21.66 14.98
N TRP A 57 -3.15 22.64 15.58
CA TRP A 57 -2.97 23.99 15.02
C TRP A 57 -2.14 23.99 13.73
N ARG A 58 -1.13 23.13 13.67
CA ARG A 58 -0.33 22.97 12.44
C ARG A 58 -1.18 22.45 11.28
N ARG A 59 -2.07 21.47 11.53
CA ARG A 59 -2.97 20.93 10.51
C ARG A 59 -4.00 21.97 10.07
N THR A 60 -4.59 22.73 11.00
CA THR A 60 -5.55 23.79 10.64
C THR A 60 -4.90 24.90 9.82
N ILE A 61 -3.70 25.35 10.17
CA ILE A 61 -2.96 26.35 9.36
C ILE A 61 -2.69 25.82 7.95
N VAL A 62 -2.28 24.55 7.81
CA VAL A 62 -2.05 23.94 6.49
C VAL A 62 -3.34 23.84 5.68
N ILE A 63 -4.45 23.42 6.29
CA ILE A 63 -5.74 23.30 5.61
C ILE A 63 -6.24 24.67 5.16
N VAL A 64 -6.23 25.67 6.05
CA VAL A 64 -6.68 27.03 5.74
C VAL A 64 -5.77 27.66 4.68
N GLY A 65 -4.45 27.50 4.80
CA GLY A 65 -3.50 27.98 3.81
C GLY A 65 -3.68 27.32 2.45
N ALA A 66 -3.92 26.00 2.42
CA ALA A 66 -4.21 25.27 1.20
C ALA A 66 -5.52 25.73 0.56
N ALA A 67 -6.58 25.97 1.34
CA ALA A 67 -7.84 26.48 0.84
C ALA A 67 -7.72 27.91 0.26
N ALA A 68 -6.96 28.78 0.93
CA ALA A 68 -6.71 30.14 0.44
C ALA A 68 -5.87 30.14 -0.85
N ALA A 69 -4.81 29.34 -0.90
CA ALA A 69 -4.01 29.15 -2.10
C ALA A 69 -4.86 28.54 -3.23
N PHE A 70 -5.71 27.56 -2.93
CA PHE A 70 -6.63 26.99 -3.89
C PHE A 70 -7.62 28.03 -4.42
N TYR A 71 -8.18 28.89 -3.56
CA TYR A 71 -9.09 29.95 -4.01
C TYR A 71 -8.41 30.95 -4.95
N GLN A 72 -7.16 31.34 -4.66
CA GLN A 72 -6.44 32.34 -5.45
C GLN A 72 -5.82 31.76 -6.74
N PHE A 73 -5.38 30.50 -6.71
CA PHE A 73 -4.72 29.83 -7.83
C PHE A 73 -5.62 28.79 -8.52
N ALA A 74 -6.90 28.70 -8.17
CA ALA A 74 -7.84 27.84 -8.86
C ALA A 74 -7.89 28.26 -10.33
N PRO A 75 -7.55 27.35 -11.26
CA PRO A 75 -7.74 27.63 -12.67
C PRO A 75 -9.23 27.89 -12.94
N SER A 76 -9.52 28.82 -13.86
CA SER A 76 -10.87 29.19 -14.28
C SER A 76 -11.76 27.96 -14.44
N SER A 77 -12.97 28.04 -13.87
CA SER A 77 -13.92 26.93 -13.68
C SER A 77 -14.23 26.13 -14.94
N GLU A 78 -14.06 26.71 -16.13
CA GLU A 78 -14.24 26.05 -17.42
C GLU A 78 -13.21 24.92 -17.62
N SER A 79 -11.92 25.19 -17.37
CA SER A 79 -10.85 24.19 -17.56
C SER A 79 -10.84 23.09 -16.48
N THR A 80 -11.41 23.38 -15.31
CA THR A 80 -11.44 22.47 -14.17
C THR A 80 -12.62 21.50 -14.29
N ALA A 81 -13.76 21.98 -14.79
CA ALA A 81 -14.92 21.12 -15.11
C ALA A 81 -14.57 20.09 -16.20
N GLU A 82 -13.85 20.50 -17.25
CA GLU A 82 -13.38 19.58 -18.29
C GLU A 82 -12.40 18.54 -17.76
N LYS A 83 -11.48 18.92 -16.87
CA LYS A 83 -10.53 17.98 -16.24
C LYS A 83 -11.20 17.03 -15.27
N ILE A 84 -12.19 17.49 -14.50
CA ILE A 84 -12.97 16.64 -13.60
C ILE A 84 -13.79 15.64 -14.41
N ASN A 85 -14.41 16.07 -15.52
CA ASN A 85 -15.13 15.18 -16.42
C ASN A 85 -14.20 14.17 -17.09
N ALA A 86 -13.03 14.59 -17.57
CA ALA A 86 -12.04 13.68 -18.16
C ALA A 86 -11.48 12.67 -17.15
N LEU A 87 -11.26 13.07 -15.89
CA LEU A 87 -10.86 12.16 -14.82
C LEU A 87 -11.99 11.20 -14.46
N THR A 88 -13.23 11.68 -14.42
CA THR A 88 -14.40 10.85 -14.14
C THR A 88 -14.62 9.84 -15.27
N GLU A 89 -14.42 10.24 -16.52
CA GLU A 89 -14.46 9.35 -17.68
C GLU A 89 -13.30 8.35 -17.68
N ALA A 90 -12.10 8.77 -17.27
CA ALA A 90 -10.95 7.86 -17.16
C ALA A 90 -11.10 6.84 -16.00
N LEU A 91 -11.77 7.23 -14.91
CA LEU A 91 -11.98 6.40 -13.72
C LEU A 91 -13.23 5.51 -13.82
N THR A 92 -14.24 5.92 -14.59
CA THR A 92 -15.43 5.10 -14.84
C THR A 92 -15.10 4.06 -15.92
N LEU A 93 -14.79 2.85 -15.47
CA LEU A 93 -14.72 1.70 -16.36
C LEU A 93 -16.08 1.52 -17.05
N SER A 94 -16.08 1.37 -18.38
CA SER A 94 -17.32 1.17 -19.13
C SER A 94 -18.10 -0.03 -18.59
N PRO A 95 -19.45 0.02 -18.57
CA PRO A 95 -20.29 -1.04 -17.99
C PRO A 95 -20.06 -2.41 -18.66
N GLU A 96 -19.65 -2.41 -19.92
CA GLU A 96 -19.28 -3.64 -20.63
C GLU A 96 -17.97 -4.26 -20.12
N ARG A 97 -16.98 -3.43 -19.78
CA ARG A 97 -15.69 -3.89 -19.23
C ARG A 97 -15.87 -4.44 -17.83
N THR A 98 -16.66 -3.78 -16.98
CA THR A 98 -16.92 -4.26 -15.61
C THR A 98 -17.67 -5.60 -15.64
N LYS A 99 -18.68 -5.74 -16.52
CA LYS A 99 -19.37 -7.01 -16.74
C LYS A 99 -18.41 -8.13 -17.17
N LYS A 100 -17.55 -7.86 -18.16
CA LYS A 100 -16.56 -8.85 -18.63
C LYS A 100 -15.60 -9.29 -17.54
N ILE A 101 -15.14 -8.36 -16.70
CA ILE A 101 -14.26 -8.68 -15.55
C ILE A 101 -15.02 -9.54 -14.53
N SER A 102 -16.27 -9.18 -14.21
CA SER A 102 -17.13 -9.95 -13.31
C SER A 102 -17.34 -11.38 -13.83
N ASP A 103 -17.64 -11.54 -15.12
CA ASP A 103 -17.83 -12.84 -15.77
C ASP A 103 -16.54 -13.68 -15.70
N GLN A 104 -15.37 -13.07 -15.94
CA GLN A 104 -14.08 -13.73 -15.79
C GLN A 104 -13.83 -14.21 -14.37
N HIS A 105 -14.16 -13.40 -13.36
CA HIS A 105 -14.04 -13.81 -11.96
C HIS A 105 -14.97 -14.97 -11.61
N LEU A 106 -16.20 -14.97 -12.12
CA LEU A 106 -17.14 -16.07 -11.91
C LEU A 106 -16.60 -17.37 -12.50
N LEU A 107 -16.04 -17.31 -13.71
CA LEU A 107 -15.41 -18.49 -14.34
C LEU A 107 -14.22 -19.02 -13.53
N LEU A 108 -13.35 -18.15 -13.04
CA LEU A 108 -12.20 -18.55 -12.20
C LEU A 108 -12.65 -19.14 -10.87
N ALA A 109 -13.66 -18.54 -10.21
CA ALA A 109 -14.21 -19.05 -8.97
C ALA A 109 -14.83 -20.44 -9.16
N LYS A 110 -15.52 -20.66 -10.29
CA LYS A 110 -16.04 -21.98 -10.66
C LYS A 110 -14.92 -23.01 -10.81
N GLN A 111 -13.88 -22.68 -11.58
CA GLN A 111 -12.72 -23.58 -11.76
C GLN A 111 -12.04 -23.92 -10.44
N GLN A 112 -11.90 -22.95 -9.53
CA GLN A 112 -11.36 -23.19 -8.19
C GLN A 112 -12.25 -24.13 -7.37
N ALA A 113 -13.58 -23.93 -7.40
CA ALA A 113 -14.51 -24.83 -6.73
C ALA A 113 -14.42 -26.26 -7.27
N ASP A 114 -14.38 -26.43 -8.59
CA ASP A 114 -14.23 -27.74 -9.25
C ASP A 114 -12.91 -28.42 -8.85
N SER A 115 -11.81 -27.66 -8.81
CA SER A 115 -10.50 -28.18 -8.37
C SER A 115 -10.52 -28.60 -6.90
N ARG A 116 -11.22 -27.83 -6.06
CA ARG A 116 -11.33 -28.13 -4.63
C ARG A 116 -12.12 -29.41 -4.40
N ILE A 117 -13.24 -29.60 -5.10
CA ILE A 117 -14.05 -30.83 -5.03
C ILE A 117 -13.21 -32.07 -5.38
N LEU A 118 -12.34 -31.97 -6.39
CA LEU A 118 -11.44 -33.08 -6.75
C LEU A 118 -10.43 -33.42 -5.64
N THR A 119 -10.02 -32.43 -4.85
CA THR A 119 -9.01 -32.60 -3.80
C THR A 119 -9.59 -32.80 -2.40
N ASP A 120 -10.87 -32.54 -2.17
CA ASP A 120 -11.49 -32.53 -0.83
C ASP A 120 -11.47 -33.91 -0.16
N GLY A 121 -11.42 -34.99 -0.95
CA GLY A 121 -11.27 -36.37 -0.47
C GLY A 121 -9.82 -36.87 -0.38
N ALA A 122 -8.83 -36.08 -0.80
CA ALA A 122 -7.43 -36.51 -0.82
C ALA A 122 -6.80 -36.37 0.58
N THR A 123 -6.58 -37.49 1.26
CA THR A 123 -5.81 -37.52 2.51
C THR A 123 -4.32 -37.62 2.21
N MET A 124 -3.48 -36.92 2.98
CA MET A 124 -2.03 -37.02 2.82
C MET A 124 -1.59 -38.44 3.25
N PRO A 125 -0.84 -39.17 2.42
CA PRO A 125 -0.39 -40.51 2.80
C PRO A 125 0.52 -40.42 4.02
N VAL A 126 0.29 -41.29 5.01
CA VAL A 126 1.11 -41.37 6.22
C VAL A 126 2.51 -41.86 5.83
N MET A 127 3.50 -40.96 5.87
CA MET A 127 4.90 -41.33 5.64
C MET A 127 5.43 -42.14 6.82
N ARG A 128 5.52 -43.47 6.67
CA ARG A 128 6.22 -44.33 7.63
C ARG A 128 7.71 -44.32 7.36
N ARG A 129 8.49 -43.70 8.26
CA ARG A 129 9.95 -43.82 8.27
C ARG A 129 10.34 -45.09 9.01
N LEU A 130 10.87 -46.08 8.29
CA LEU A 130 11.41 -47.28 8.89
C LEU A 130 12.83 -46.97 9.39
N ARG A 131 13.06 -47.16 10.69
CA ARG A 131 14.41 -47.15 11.29
C ARG A 131 14.97 -48.56 11.18
N ASN A 132 16.16 -48.70 10.59
CA ASN A 132 16.84 -49.98 10.50
C ASN A 132 17.16 -50.50 11.92
N PRO A 133 16.74 -51.71 12.31
CA PRO A 133 17.20 -52.32 13.55
C PRO A 133 18.67 -52.73 13.36
N GLY A 134 19.55 -52.03 14.07
CA GLY A 134 20.97 -52.41 14.24
C GLY A 134 21.15 -53.24 15.50
#